data_AF-A0A3D4GUY0-F1
#
_entry.id   AF-A0A3D4GUY0-F1
#
_cell.length_a   1.000
_cell.length_b   1.000
_cell.length_c   1.000
_cell.angle_alpha   90.00
_cell.angle_beta   90.00
_cell.angle_gamma   90.00
#
_symmetry.space_group_name_H-M   'P 1'
#
loop_
_entity.id
_entity.type
_entity.pdbx_description
1 polymer ?
#
loop_
_entity_poly.entity_id
_entity_poly.type
_entity_poly.pdbx_seq_one_letter_code
_entity_poly.pdbx_strand_id
1 'polypeptide(L)'
;MSSLRILTFNWHDPYLFTLAKTRHRFEVADWMVRGDGTRGWDLKKRPLPDNLNLLRAEGDATDLLQDGSCDLVLCHTLQDLNFITKFNVPAIFLTHNALNNDALDNHEQMTRMRDGVNNYLKTKRGTFAAISQMKL
;
A
#
# COMPACT_ATOMS: atom_id res chain seq x y z
N MET A 1 -12.20 17.55 -8.25
CA MET A 1 -12.28 16.14 -7.78
C MET A 1 -12.55 16.17 -6.29
N SER A 2 -13.43 15.31 -5.78
CA SER A 2 -13.58 15.11 -4.33
C SER A 2 -12.29 14.53 -3.76
N SER A 3 -11.97 14.88 -2.51
CA SER A 3 -10.83 14.30 -1.81
C SER A 3 -11.20 12.90 -1.32
N LEU A 4 -10.42 11.89 -1.71
CA LEU A 4 -10.56 10.53 -1.22
C LEU A 4 -9.83 10.36 0.11
N ARG A 5 -10.34 9.47 0.97
CA ARG A 5 -9.64 8.95 2.15
C ARG A 5 -9.01 7.60 1.81
N ILE A 6 -7.69 7.60 1.71
CA ILE A 6 -6.89 6.49 1.18
C ILE A 6 -6.07 5.88 2.30
N LEU A 7 -6.17 4.57 2.52
CA LEU A 7 -5.23 3.83 3.38
C LEU A 7 -4.00 3.42 2.55
N THR A 8 -2.80 3.60 3.10
CA THR A 8 -1.53 3.21 2.49
C THR A 8 -0.54 2.73 3.55
N PHE A 9 0.56 2.08 3.17
CA PHE A 9 1.50 1.44 4.10
C PHE A 9 2.88 2.08 4.05
N ASN A 10 3.52 2.27 5.22
CA ASN A 10 4.78 3.01 5.29
C ASN A 10 6.03 2.18 4.93
N TRP A 11 6.15 1.81 3.66
CA TRP A 11 7.34 1.16 3.11
C TRP A 11 8.41 2.15 2.66
N HIS A 12 8.04 3.35 2.23
CA HIS A 12 8.97 4.32 1.66
C HIS A 12 8.49 5.78 1.82
N ASP A 13 8.92 6.45 2.89
CA ASP A 13 8.56 7.85 3.20
C ASP A 13 8.65 8.81 1.99
N PRO A 14 9.71 8.77 1.13
CA PRO A 14 9.79 9.66 -0.03
C PRO A 14 8.65 9.48 -1.04
N TYR A 15 8.15 8.25 -1.19
CA TYR A 15 7.06 7.96 -2.11
C TYR A 15 5.74 8.49 -1.57
N LEU A 16 5.47 8.22 -0.29
CA LEU A 16 4.27 8.72 0.40
C LEU A 16 4.23 10.27 0.43
N PHE A 17 5.38 10.92 0.61
CA PHE A 17 5.48 12.37 0.50
C PHE A 17 5.17 12.90 -0.91
N THR A 18 5.48 12.11 -1.94
CA THR A 18 5.11 12.45 -3.32
C THR A 18 3.61 12.25 -3.54
N LEU A 19 3.03 11.15 -3.04
CA LEU A 19 1.58 10.91 -3.08
C LEU A 19 0.78 12.03 -2.38
N ALA A 20 1.33 12.62 -1.32
CA ALA A 20 0.72 13.74 -0.62
C ALA A 20 0.38 14.91 -1.57
N LYS A 21 1.12 15.08 -2.68
CA LYS A 21 0.88 16.13 -3.69
C LYS A 21 -0.43 15.94 -4.47
N THR A 22 -1.04 14.76 -4.43
CA THR A 22 -2.37 14.50 -5.02
C THR A 22 -3.51 15.21 -4.28
N ARG A 23 -3.25 15.73 -3.07
CA ARG A 23 -4.21 16.42 -2.19
C ARG A 23 -5.37 15.55 -1.67
N HIS A 24 -5.28 14.24 -1.85
CA HIS A 24 -6.13 13.28 -1.14
C HIS A 24 -5.71 13.17 0.33
N ARG A 25 -6.59 12.67 1.19
CA ARG A 25 -6.27 12.37 2.59
C ARG A 25 -5.70 10.96 2.67
N PHE A 26 -4.55 10.81 3.32
CA PHE A 26 -3.90 9.52 3.50
C PHE A 26 -3.88 9.13 4.96
N GLU A 27 -4.35 7.92 5.24
CA GLU A 27 -4.14 7.21 6.49
C GLU A 27 -2.98 6.25 6.23
N VAL A 28 -1.89 6.39 6.97
CA VAL A 28 -0.62 5.69 6.70
C VAL A 28 -0.37 4.67 7.80
N ALA A 29 -0.36 3.39 7.45
CA ALA A 29 -0.02 2.30 8.35
C ALA A 29 1.46 2.35 8.72
N ASP A 30 1.75 2.99 9.85
CA ASP A 30 3.11 3.30 10.31
C ASP A 30 3.65 2.28 11.33
N TRP A 31 2.84 1.25 11.64
CA TRP A 31 3.21 0.14 12.52
C TRP A 31 3.99 -0.98 11.82
N MET A 32 4.01 -0.97 10.47
CA MET A 32 4.65 -2.00 9.66
C MET A 32 6.17 -2.03 9.92
N VAL A 33 6.71 -3.24 10.07
CA VAL A 33 8.15 -3.46 10.25
C VAL A 33 8.77 -3.73 8.89
N ARG A 34 9.76 -2.92 8.52
CA ARG A 34 10.52 -3.05 7.26
C ARG A 34 11.53 -4.20 7.36
N GLY A 35 12.06 -4.62 6.22
CA GLY A 35 13.02 -5.74 6.14
C GLY A 35 14.32 -5.51 6.93
N ASP A 36 14.68 -4.26 7.21
CA ASP A 36 15.82 -3.87 8.05
C ASP A 36 15.48 -3.77 9.55
N GLY A 37 14.26 -4.14 9.95
CA GLY A 37 13.77 -4.06 11.33
C GLY A 37 13.32 -2.66 11.76
N THR A 38 13.45 -1.65 10.89
CA THR A 38 12.96 -0.30 11.19
C THR A 38 11.45 -0.20 11.03
N ARG A 39 10.86 0.79 11.69
CA ARG A 39 9.45 1.15 11.56
C ARG A 39 9.30 2.66 11.74
N GLY A 40 8.17 3.18 11.29
CA GLY A 40 7.82 4.57 11.53
C GLY A 40 8.38 5.55 10.49
N TRP A 41 7.69 6.68 10.39
CA TRP A 41 8.11 7.84 9.62
C TRP A 41 9.31 8.55 10.24
N ASP A 42 10.32 8.86 9.43
CA ASP A 42 11.52 9.57 9.88
C ASP A 42 11.32 11.11 9.81
N LEU A 43 10.78 11.67 10.89
CA LEU A 43 10.54 13.12 11.01
C LEU A 43 11.82 13.97 10.95
N LYS A 44 12.99 13.39 11.23
CA LYS A 44 14.27 14.11 11.14
C LYS A 44 14.69 14.31 9.68
N LYS A 45 14.36 13.36 8.81
CA LYS A 45 14.66 13.44 7.37
C LYS A 45 13.60 14.19 6.60
N ARG A 46 12.33 14.10 7.03
CA ARG A 46 11.22 14.65 6.26
C ARG A 46 10.03 15.03 7.15
N PRO A 47 9.50 16.26 7.02
CA PRO A 47 8.28 16.63 7.72
C PRO A 47 7.10 15.78 7.24
N LEU A 48 6.14 15.54 8.12
CA LEU A 48 4.89 14.89 7.76
C LEU A 48 3.98 15.90 7.03
N PRO A 49 3.50 15.61 5.81
CA PRO A 49 2.52 16.46 5.14
C PRO A 49 1.18 16.51 5.90
N ASP A 50 0.51 17.65 5.86
CA ASP A 50 -0.74 17.89 6.61
C ASP A 50 -1.90 16.95 6.22
N ASN A 51 -1.86 16.40 5.00
CA ASN A 51 -2.86 15.45 4.51
C ASN A 51 -2.49 13.97 4.76
N LEU A 52 -1.42 13.70 5.50
CA LEU A 52 -1.02 12.37 5.94
C LEU A 52 -1.23 12.24 7.45
N ASN A 53 -2.00 11.22 7.84
CA ASN A 53 -2.17 10.83 9.23
C ASN A 53 -1.49 9.48 9.46
N LEU A 54 -0.63 9.38 10.48
CA LEU A 54 0.13 8.16 10.78
C LEU A 54 -0.68 7.29 11.76
N LEU A 55 -1.20 6.17 11.28
CA LEU A 55 -1.82 5.14 12.10
C LEU A 55 -0.73 4.32 12.79
N ARG A 56 -0.73 4.29 14.12
CA ARG A 56 0.34 3.68 14.92
C ARG A 56 0.01 2.26 15.36
N ALA A 57 -1.26 1.86 15.28
CA ALA A 57 -1.72 0.53 15.59
C ALA A 57 -2.51 -0.07 14.42
N GLU A 58 -2.41 -1.40 14.27
CA GLU A 58 -3.18 -2.15 13.27
C GLU A 58 -4.70 -2.03 13.49
N GLY A 59 -5.12 -1.88 14.75
CA GLY A 59 -6.53 -1.68 15.12
C GLY A 59 -7.15 -0.45 14.45
N ASP A 60 -6.44 0.68 14.43
CA ASP A 60 -6.95 1.93 13.86
C ASP A 60 -7.29 1.78 12.36
N ALA A 61 -6.47 1.02 11.62
CA ALA A 61 -6.74 0.75 10.21
C ALA A 61 -7.82 -0.32 10.02
N THR A 62 -7.92 -1.28 10.93
CA THR A 62 -8.99 -2.26 10.91
C THR A 62 -10.35 -1.59 11.11
N ASP A 63 -10.46 -0.68 12.07
CA ASP A 63 -11.68 0.09 12.34
C ASP A 63 -12.08 0.94 11.13
N LEU A 64 -11.11 1.65 10.54
CA LEU A 64 -11.28 2.43 9.29
C LEU A 64 -11.78 1.60 8.10
N LEU A 65 -11.38 0.34 8.01
CA LEU A 65 -11.79 -0.55 6.92
C LEU A 65 -13.15 -1.20 7.19
N GLN A 66 -13.48 -1.47 8.46
CA GLN A 66 -14.75 -2.08 8.87
C GLN A 66 -15.90 -1.07 8.86
N ASP A 67 -15.64 0.17 9.26
CA ASP A 67 -16.65 1.23 9.29
C ASP A 67 -17.02 1.77 7.89
N GLY A 68 -16.28 1.38 6.86
CA GLY A 68 -16.50 1.79 5.47
C GLY A 68 -16.07 3.23 5.16
N SER A 69 -15.31 3.88 6.04
CA SER A 69 -14.82 5.25 5.86
C SER A 69 -13.59 5.34 4.95
N CYS A 70 -13.06 4.21 4.47
CA CYS A 70 -11.96 4.15 3.52
C CYS A 70 -12.47 4.01 2.09
N ASP A 71 -12.14 4.99 1.23
CA ASP A 71 -12.56 4.98 -0.17
C ASP A 71 -11.71 4.02 -1.03
N LEU A 72 -10.43 3.86 -0.65
CA LEU A 72 -9.42 3.15 -1.44
C LEU A 72 -8.25 2.72 -0.57
N VAL A 73 -7.70 1.53 -0.82
CA VAL A 73 -6.39 1.12 -0.29
C VAL A 73 -5.33 1.12 -1.38
N LEU A 74 -4.17 1.72 -1.09
CA LEU A 74 -2.98 1.61 -1.91
C LEU A 74 -1.99 0.64 -1.26
N CYS A 75 -1.90 -0.56 -1.83
CA CYS A 75 -0.98 -1.62 -1.42
C CYS A 75 0.32 -1.53 -2.20
N HIS A 76 1.45 -1.76 -1.53
CA HIS A 76 2.78 -1.74 -2.13
C HIS A 76 3.46 -3.11 -2.09
N THR A 77 2.99 -4.01 -1.22
CA THR A 77 3.53 -5.35 -1.04
C THR A 77 2.42 -6.41 -0.95
N LEU A 78 2.77 -7.69 -1.07
CA LEU A 78 1.80 -8.77 -0.83
C LEU A 78 1.33 -8.82 0.62
N GLN A 79 2.14 -8.35 1.57
CA GLN A 79 1.74 -8.27 2.96
C GLN A 79 0.55 -7.32 3.12
N ASP A 80 0.57 -6.20 2.42
CA ASP A 80 -0.52 -5.22 2.39
C ASP A 80 -1.79 -5.84 1.82
N LEU A 81 -1.67 -6.55 0.69
CA LEU A 81 -2.80 -7.26 0.07
C LEU A 81 -3.38 -8.29 1.03
N ASN A 82 -2.54 -9.15 1.61
CA ASN A 82 -2.95 -10.16 2.59
C ASN A 82 -3.72 -9.53 3.76
N PHE A 83 -3.21 -8.42 4.29
CA PHE A 83 -3.87 -7.68 5.36
C PHE A 83 -5.27 -7.23 4.96
N ILE A 84 -5.43 -6.70 3.73
CA ILE A 84 -6.72 -6.16 3.29
C ILE A 84 -7.69 -7.17 2.69
N THR A 85 -7.27 -8.41 2.41
CA THR A 85 -8.10 -9.41 1.72
C THR A 85 -9.46 -9.66 2.39
N LYS A 86 -9.52 -9.55 3.71
CA LYS A 86 -10.72 -9.75 4.52
C LYS A 86 -11.73 -8.61 4.45
N PHE A 87 -11.39 -7.46 3.87
CA PHE A 87 -12.27 -6.29 3.79
C PHE A 87 -12.88 -6.12 2.39
N ASN A 88 -13.96 -5.36 2.31
CA ASN A 88 -14.63 -5.04 1.05
C ASN A 88 -14.36 -3.59 0.63
N VAL A 89 -13.13 -3.34 0.21
CA VAL A 89 -12.64 -2.00 -0.17
C VAL A 89 -11.99 -2.06 -1.56
N PRO A 90 -12.16 -1.03 -2.41
CA PRO A 90 -11.36 -0.89 -3.62
C PRO A 90 -9.87 -0.83 -3.29
N ALA A 91 -9.04 -1.44 -4.13
CA ALA A 91 -7.61 -1.54 -3.87
C ALA A 91 -6.77 -1.34 -5.13
N ILE A 92 -5.71 -0.56 -5.02
CA ILE A 92 -4.66 -0.49 -6.03
C ILE A 92 -3.45 -1.25 -5.49
N PHE A 93 -2.96 -2.24 -6.23
CA PHE A 93 -1.65 -2.80 -6.00
C PHE A 93 -0.63 -2.04 -6.84
N LEU A 94 0.25 -1.32 -6.18
CA LEU A 94 1.26 -0.46 -6.76
C LEU A 94 2.66 -1.00 -6.46
N THR A 95 3.28 -1.64 -7.44
CA THR A 95 4.64 -2.16 -7.28
C THR A 95 5.69 -1.10 -7.56
N HIS A 96 6.68 -0.98 -6.65
CA HIS A 96 7.82 -0.07 -6.78
C HIS A 96 9.01 -0.71 -7.50
N ASN A 97 9.11 -2.03 -7.45
CA ASN A 97 10.12 -2.82 -8.13
C ASN A 97 9.51 -3.58 -9.31
N ALA A 98 10.37 -4.11 -10.20
CA ALA A 98 9.96 -5.26 -10.99
C ALA A 98 9.63 -6.38 -10.00
N LEU A 99 8.45 -7.01 -10.13
CA LEU A 99 8.03 -8.14 -9.31
C LEU A 99 9.15 -9.19 -9.13
N ASN A 100 10.03 -9.33 -10.14
CA ASN A 100 11.22 -10.18 -10.14
C ASN A 100 12.12 -10.01 -8.90
N ASN A 101 12.27 -8.77 -8.41
CA ASN A 101 13.07 -8.47 -7.23
C ASN A 101 12.36 -8.89 -5.93
N ASP A 102 11.03 -8.85 -5.90
CA ASP A 102 10.22 -9.25 -4.73
C ASP A 102 10.12 -10.78 -4.61
N ALA A 103 10.34 -11.51 -5.70
CA ALA A 103 10.37 -12.97 -5.75
C ALA A 103 11.79 -13.57 -5.77
N LEU A 104 12.84 -12.76 -5.53
CA LEU A 104 14.24 -13.22 -5.45
C LEU A 104 14.66 -14.09 -6.66
N ASP A 105 14.27 -13.70 -7.88
CA ASP A 105 14.51 -14.47 -9.14
C ASP A 105 13.88 -15.88 -9.19
N ASN A 106 12.93 -16.21 -8.31
CA ASN A 106 12.20 -17.47 -8.37
C ASN A 106 10.95 -17.36 -9.28
N HIS A 107 11.01 -17.99 -10.46
CA HIS A 107 9.93 -17.96 -11.45
C HIS A 107 8.60 -18.57 -10.98
N GLU A 108 8.60 -19.60 -10.13
CA GLU A 108 7.36 -20.15 -9.59
C GLU A 108 6.72 -19.18 -8.60
N GLN A 109 7.54 -18.60 -7.73
CA GLN A 109 7.06 -17.63 -6.73
C GLN A 109 6.51 -16.38 -7.41
N MET A 110 7.16 -15.92 -8.49
CA MET A 110 6.67 -14.88 -9.39
C MET A 110 5.30 -15.19 -9.98
N THR A 111 5.13 -16.39 -10.52
CA THR A 111 3.87 -16.81 -11.16
C THR A 111 2.75 -16.85 -10.12
N ARG A 112 3.01 -17.45 -8.94
CA ARG A 112 2.03 -17.47 -7.84
C ARG A 112 1.69 -16.06 -7.34
N MET A 113 2.67 -15.16 -7.29
CA MET A 113 2.47 -13.76 -6.90
C MET A 113 1.61 -13.02 -7.92
N ARG A 114 1.90 -13.17 -9.23
CA ARG A 114 1.07 -12.63 -10.31
C ARG A 114 -0.36 -13.18 -10.26
N ASP A 115 -0.52 -14.48 -10.06
CA ASP A 115 -1.83 -15.13 -9.96
C ASP A 115 -2.62 -14.67 -8.73
N GLY A 116 -1.95 -14.52 -7.58
CA GLY A 116 -2.55 -14.01 -6.35
C GLY A 116 -3.05 -12.58 -6.50
N VAL A 117 -2.22 -11.69 -7.06
CA VAL A 117 -2.61 -10.31 -7.38
C VAL A 117 -3.76 -10.31 -8.40
N ASN A 118 -3.64 -11.03 -9.51
CA ASN A 118 -4.71 -11.09 -10.53
C ASN A 118 -6.03 -11.61 -9.97
N ASN A 119 -6.02 -12.67 -9.16
CA ASN A 119 -7.22 -13.21 -8.55
C ASN A 119 -7.85 -12.20 -7.58
N TYR A 120 -7.03 -11.52 -6.78
CA TYR A 120 -7.52 -10.48 -5.89
C TYR A 120 -8.15 -9.31 -6.67
N LEU A 121 -7.48 -8.81 -7.71
CA LEU A 121 -7.97 -7.69 -8.51
C LEU A 121 -9.17 -8.03 -9.39
N LYS A 122 -9.39 -9.31 -9.75
CA LYS A 122 -10.59 -9.76 -10.47
C LYS A 122 -11.81 -9.93 -9.55
N THR A 123 -11.58 -10.32 -8.30
CA THR A 123 -12.66 -10.60 -7.33
C THR A 123 -13.09 -9.37 -6.53
N LYS A 124 -12.24 -8.35 -6.47
CA LYS A 124 -12.51 -7.04 -5.85
C LYS A 124 -12.43 -5.96 -6.92
N ARG A 125 -12.95 -4.75 -6.69
CA ARG A 125 -12.80 -3.60 -7.61
C ARG A 125 -11.34 -3.10 -7.59
N GLY A 126 -10.42 -3.95 -7.99
CA GLY A 126 -8.99 -3.76 -7.85
C GLY A 126 -8.34 -3.26 -9.15
N THR A 127 -7.26 -2.50 -9.03
CA THR A 127 -6.43 -2.11 -10.18
C THR A 127 -4.95 -2.39 -9.90
N PHE A 128 -4.22 -2.86 -10.91
CA PHE A 128 -2.76 -3.00 -10.85
C PHE A 128 -2.10 -1.75 -11.44
N ALA A 129 -1.08 -1.23 -10.77
CA ALA A 129 -0.25 -0.14 -11.27
C ALA A 129 1.24 -0.43 -11.02
N ALA A 130 2.11 0.07 -11.89
CA ALA A 130 3.56 -0.02 -11.73
C ALA A 130 4.18 1.36 -12.02
N ILE A 131 5.17 1.76 -11.22
CA ILE A 131 5.82 3.07 -11.33
C ILE A 131 6.88 3.16 -12.44
N SER A 132 7.20 2.06 -13.11
CA SER A 132 8.07 2.00 -14.29
C SER A 132 7.52 1.01 -15.31
N GLN A 133 7.94 1.11 -16.58
CA GLN A 133 7.74 0.02 -17.53
C GLN A 133 8.41 -1.22 -16.97
N MET A 134 7.62 -2.11 -16.37
CA MET A 134 8.11 -3.38 -15.90
C MET A 134 8.80 -4.08 -17.06
N LYS A 135 10.05 -4.50 -16.86
CA LYS A 135 10.60 -5.63 -17.60
C LYS A 135 9.81 -6.86 -17.14
N LEU A 136 8.63 -7.05 -17.73
CA LEU A 136 7.77 -8.22 -17.51
C LEU A 136 8.44 -9.49 -18.01
#